data_AF-A0A7W9UMI5-F1
#
_entry.id   AF-A0A7W9UMI5-F1
#
_cell.length_a   1.000
_cell.length_b   1.000
_cell.length_c   1.000
_cell.angle_alpha   90.00
_cell.angle_beta   90.00
_cell.angle_gamma   90.00
#
_symmetry.space_group_name_H-M   'P 1'
#
loop_
_entity.id
_entity.type
_entity.pdbx_description
1 polymer ?
#
loop_
_entity_poly.entity_id
_entity_poly.type
_entity_poly.pdbx_seq_one_letter_code
_entity_poly.pdbx_strand_id
1 'polypeptide(L)'
;MPNKFESPAGWAPPGSQFQSRGIAGNTVGGVLFGLLLTPIGIAFAAKGGADIRYWVIVGAVTDRWTAALEIIGGSLILLLVVVAAAFSPIGTAVAGLVWGILPGILHLLFPDETFALIANLTFLNSEMQVALHAWVTYGFALVSGFMLLGAGIVGTLRRR
;
A
#
# COMPACT_ATOMS: atom_id res chain seq x y z
N MET A 1 -5.74 51.53 11.46
CA MET A 1 -4.72 50.47 11.33
C MET A 1 -4.97 49.49 12.48
N PRO A 2 -5.24 48.19 12.24
CA PRO A 2 -5.48 47.25 13.33
C PRO A 2 -4.15 46.98 14.04
N ASN A 3 -4.09 47.21 15.35
CA ASN A 3 -2.93 46.93 16.17
C ASN A 3 -2.61 45.43 16.10
N LYS A 4 -1.50 45.07 15.45
CA LYS A 4 -1.00 43.70 15.40
C LYS A 4 -0.47 43.37 16.79
N PHE A 5 -1.14 42.46 17.50
CA PHE A 5 -0.72 42.06 18.83
C PHE A 5 0.60 41.30 18.73
N GLU A 6 1.70 41.93 19.13
CA GLU A 6 3.01 41.26 19.21
C GLU A 6 3.02 40.35 20.43
N SER A 7 3.03 39.04 20.17
CA SER A 7 3.09 38.03 21.23
C SER A 7 4.49 38.05 21.86
N PRO A 8 4.63 38.04 23.20
CA PRO A 8 5.93 37.94 23.86
C PRO A 8 6.73 36.72 23.42
N ALA A 9 8.06 36.81 23.41
CA ALA A 9 8.93 35.68 23.07
C ALA A 9 8.65 34.49 24.02
N GLY A 10 8.25 33.35 23.44
CA GLY A 10 7.86 32.15 24.18
C GLY A 10 6.37 32.03 24.53
N TRP A 11 5.54 33.01 24.13
CA TRP A 11 4.09 32.92 24.29
C TRP A 11 3.48 32.03 23.20
N ALA A 12 2.95 30.87 23.60
CA ALA A 12 2.06 30.06 22.77
C ALA A 12 0.61 30.33 23.20
N PRO A 13 -0.32 30.64 22.28
CA PRO A 13 -1.71 30.89 22.65
C PRO A 13 -2.28 29.69 23.42
N PRO A 14 -3.05 29.92 24.50
CA PRO A 14 -3.77 28.84 25.19
C PRO A 14 -4.66 28.11 24.17
N GLY A 15 -4.40 26.82 23.94
CA GLY A 15 -5.08 26.03 22.89
C GLY A 15 -4.16 25.47 21.80
N SER A 16 -2.99 26.09 21.57
CA SER A 16 -1.99 25.65 20.58
C SER A 16 -1.47 24.22 20.83
N GLN A 17 -1.47 23.78 22.09
CA GLN A 17 -1.11 22.43 22.51
C GLN A 17 -2.10 21.35 22.03
N PHE A 18 -3.35 21.72 21.72
CA PHE A 18 -4.38 20.80 21.23
C PHE A 18 -4.44 20.74 19.69
N GLN A 19 -3.88 21.73 19.00
CA GLN A 19 -3.81 21.76 17.53
C GLN A 19 -2.93 20.64 16.95
N SER A 20 -1.88 20.21 17.66
CA SER A 20 -0.98 19.15 17.22
C SER A 20 -1.59 17.75 17.29
N ARG A 21 -2.48 17.49 18.25
CA ARG A 21 -3.10 16.17 18.47
C ARG A 21 -4.00 15.75 17.31
N GLY A 22 -4.70 16.69 16.65
CA GLY A 22 -5.54 16.40 15.49
C GLY A 22 -4.74 15.97 14.25
N ILE A 23 -3.55 16.54 14.05
CA ILE A 23 -2.67 16.22 12.92
C ILE A 23 -2.01 14.85 13.12
N ALA A 24 -1.60 14.53 14.36
CA ALA A 24 -1.01 13.24 14.69
C ALA A 24 -2.02 12.09 14.54
N GLY A 25 -3.26 12.26 15.02
CA GLY A 25 -4.32 11.23 14.92
C GLY A 25 -4.69 10.88 13.48
N ASN A 26 -4.86 11.88 12.62
CA ASN A 26 -5.14 11.67 11.20
C ASN A 26 -3.97 11.00 10.46
N THR A 27 -2.74 11.24 10.89
CA THR A 27 -1.55 10.62 10.30
C THR A 27 -1.48 9.13 10.65
N VAL A 28 -1.64 8.79 11.94
CA VAL A 28 -1.63 7.38 12.40
C VAL A 28 -2.76 6.59 11.75
N GLY A 29 -3.98 7.14 11.73
CA GLY A 29 -5.12 6.50 11.08
C GLY A 29 -4.88 6.22 9.60
N GLY A 30 -4.31 7.18 8.87
CA GLY A 30 -3.98 6.99 7.46
C GLY A 30 -2.85 5.98 7.20
N VAL A 31 -1.84 5.90 8.09
CA VAL A 31 -0.79 4.88 8.02
C VAL A 31 -1.36 3.49 8.24
N LEU A 32 -2.18 3.30 9.27
CA LEU A 32 -2.86 2.02 9.53
C LEU A 32 -3.77 1.63 8.37
N PHE A 33 -4.54 2.59 7.84
CA PHE A 33 -5.40 2.37 6.68
C PHE A 33 -4.60 1.86 5.48
N GLY A 34 -3.50 2.54 5.11
CA GLY A 34 -2.63 2.10 4.02
C GLY A 34 -2.02 0.72 4.27
N LEU A 35 -1.46 0.52 5.47
CA LEU A 35 -0.79 -0.74 5.82
C LEU A 35 -1.73 -1.95 5.86
N LEU A 36 -3.00 -1.76 6.22
CA LEU A 36 -3.98 -2.85 6.23
C LEU A 36 -4.58 -3.09 4.86
N LEU A 37 -4.85 -2.02 4.09
CA LEU A 37 -5.60 -2.13 2.85
C LEU A 37 -4.73 -2.55 1.65
N THR A 38 -3.46 -2.12 1.61
CA THR A 38 -2.53 -2.52 0.54
C THR A 38 -2.33 -4.04 0.42
N PRO A 39 -2.06 -4.82 1.49
CA PRO A 39 -1.88 -6.26 1.35
C PRO A 39 -3.18 -6.96 0.92
N ILE A 40 -4.35 -6.43 1.29
CA ILE A 40 -5.65 -6.93 0.79
C ILE A 40 -5.75 -6.70 -0.72
N GLY A 41 -5.45 -5.49 -1.19
CA GLY A 41 -5.44 -5.19 -2.63
C GLY A 41 -4.46 -6.05 -3.43
N ILE A 42 -3.26 -6.27 -2.89
CA ILE A 42 -2.25 -7.16 -3.48
C ILE A 42 -2.77 -8.60 -3.52
N ALA A 43 -3.33 -9.13 -2.43
CA ALA A 43 -3.80 -10.51 -2.38
C ALA A 43 -4.87 -10.78 -3.45
N PHE A 44 -5.86 -9.90 -3.58
CA PHE A 44 -6.90 -10.02 -4.61
C PHE A 44 -6.32 -9.89 -6.04
N ALA A 45 -5.46 -8.90 -6.27
CA ALA A 45 -4.88 -8.69 -7.60
C ALA A 45 -3.93 -9.83 -8.01
N ALA A 46 -3.13 -10.33 -7.07
CA ALA A 46 -2.20 -11.44 -7.28
C ALA A 46 -2.94 -12.74 -7.54
N LYS A 47 -3.97 -13.04 -6.73
CA LYS A 47 -4.76 -14.27 -6.88
C LYS A 47 -5.48 -14.30 -8.23
N GLY A 48 -6.23 -13.26 -8.57
CA GLY A 48 -6.92 -13.20 -9.86
C GLY A 48 -5.96 -13.23 -11.05
N GLY A 49 -4.78 -12.61 -10.93
CA GLY A 49 -3.72 -12.70 -11.94
C GLY A 49 -3.15 -14.10 -12.13
N ALA A 50 -2.95 -14.83 -11.02
CA ALA A 50 -2.49 -16.22 -11.04
C ALA A 50 -3.53 -17.15 -11.68
N ASP A 51 -4.81 -16.97 -11.35
CA ASP A 51 -5.91 -17.78 -11.89
C ASP A 51 -6.08 -17.60 -13.41
N ILE A 52 -5.98 -16.36 -13.91
CA ILE A 52 -5.98 -16.09 -15.36
C ILE A 52 -4.79 -16.76 -16.05
N ARG A 53 -3.58 -16.69 -15.45
CA ARG A 53 -2.39 -17.33 -16.01
C ARG A 53 -2.55 -18.85 -16.06
N TYR A 54 -3.04 -19.46 -14.99
CA TYR A 54 -3.25 -20.90 -14.91
C TYR A 54 -4.24 -21.37 -15.98
N TRP A 55 -5.31 -20.59 -16.22
CA TRP A 55 -6.24 -20.82 -17.33
C TRP A 55 -5.54 -20.81 -18.70
N VAL A 56 -4.72 -19.78 -19.00
CA VAL A 56 -4.00 -19.69 -20.28
C VAL A 56 -3.08 -20.89 -20.52
N ILE A 57 -2.43 -21.39 -19.46
CA ILE A 57 -1.43 -22.46 -19.56
C ILE A 57 -2.08 -23.84 -19.61
N VAL A 58 -3.07 -24.10 -18.75
CA VAL A 58 -3.61 -25.45 -18.49
C VAL A 58 -4.98 -25.67 -19.14
N GLY A 59 -5.66 -24.62 -19.61
CA GLY A 59 -6.98 -24.71 -20.22
C GLY A 59 -8.10 -25.15 -19.27
N ALA A 60 -7.84 -25.16 -17.95
CA ALA A 60 -8.80 -25.58 -16.93
C ALA A 60 -9.93 -24.56 -16.74
N VAL A 61 -11.11 -25.02 -16.34
CA VAL A 61 -12.34 -24.23 -16.13
C VAL A 61 -12.27 -23.41 -14.84
N THR A 62 -11.28 -22.54 -14.69
CA THR A 62 -11.32 -21.50 -13.64
C THR A 62 -12.37 -20.48 -14.06
N ASP A 63 -13.26 -20.08 -13.16
CA ASP A 63 -14.32 -19.10 -13.46
C ASP A 63 -13.68 -17.74 -13.78
N ARG A 64 -13.55 -17.46 -15.09
CA ARG A 64 -12.93 -16.26 -15.64
C ARG A 64 -13.53 -14.99 -15.04
N TRP A 65 -14.82 -15.02 -14.72
CA TRP A 65 -15.50 -13.89 -14.12
C TRP A 65 -15.02 -13.63 -12.70
N THR A 66 -14.84 -14.68 -11.89
CA THR A 66 -14.28 -14.56 -10.54
C THR A 66 -12.87 -13.98 -10.58
N ALA A 67 -11.98 -14.54 -11.41
CA ALA A 67 -10.60 -14.06 -11.50
C ALA A 67 -10.53 -12.59 -11.98
N ALA A 68 -11.36 -12.21 -12.96
CA ALA A 68 -11.46 -10.83 -13.41
C ALA A 68 -11.97 -9.90 -12.30
N LEU A 69 -12.97 -10.32 -11.53
CA LEU A 69 -13.49 -9.55 -10.39
C LEU A 69 -12.46 -9.40 -9.28
N GLU A 70 -11.64 -10.42 -9.02
CA GLU A 70 -10.55 -10.34 -8.04
C GLU A 70 -9.47 -9.34 -8.48
N ILE A 71 -9.07 -9.34 -9.76
CA ILE A 71 -8.13 -8.34 -10.29
C ILE A 71 -8.70 -6.94 -10.19
N ILE A 72 -9.94 -6.73 -10.66
CA ILE A 72 -10.59 -5.43 -10.64
C ILE A 72 -10.76 -4.95 -9.20
N GLY A 73 -11.26 -5.81 -8.30
CA GLY A 73 -11.44 -5.52 -6.89
C GLY A 73 -10.13 -5.15 -6.21
N GLY A 74 -9.08 -5.97 -6.38
CA GLY A 74 -7.75 -5.69 -5.84
C GLY A 74 -7.15 -4.39 -6.37
N SER A 75 -7.31 -4.13 -7.67
CA SER A 75 -6.83 -2.89 -8.31
C SER A 75 -7.58 -1.65 -7.82
N LEU A 76 -8.90 -1.73 -7.62
CA LEU A 76 -9.70 -0.65 -7.05
C LEU A 76 -9.33 -0.37 -5.59
N ILE A 77 -9.03 -1.42 -4.82
CA ILE A 77 -8.52 -1.28 -3.45
C ILE A 77 -7.17 -0.56 -3.44
N LEU A 78 -6.23 -0.96 -4.31
CA LEU A 78 -4.94 -0.28 -4.44
C LEU A 78 -5.10 1.17 -4.91
N LEU A 79 -6.02 1.42 -5.84
CA LEU A 79 -6.37 2.77 -6.28
C LEU A 79 -6.94 3.60 -5.12
N LEU A 80 -7.75 3.01 -4.24
CA LEU A 80 -8.23 3.69 -3.04
C LEU A 80 -7.07 4.11 -2.13
N VAL A 81 -6.03 3.27 -1.98
CA VAL A 81 -4.81 3.62 -1.23
C VAL A 81 -4.03 4.74 -1.90
N VAL A 82 -3.97 4.76 -3.24
CA VAL A 82 -3.39 5.89 -4.01
C VAL A 82 -4.17 7.18 -3.73
N VAL A 83 -5.49 7.15 -3.82
CA VAL A 83 -6.36 8.30 -3.55
C VAL A 83 -6.23 8.77 -2.10
N ALA A 84 -6.03 7.83 -1.16
CA ALA A 84 -5.77 8.15 0.25
C ALA A 84 -4.53 9.04 0.44
N ALA A 85 -3.60 9.10 -0.51
CA ALA A 85 -2.45 10.01 -0.44
C ALA A 85 -2.87 11.49 -0.39
N ALA A 86 -4.06 11.85 -0.90
CA ALA A 86 -4.60 13.18 -0.77
C ALA A 86 -4.89 13.56 0.70
N PHE A 87 -5.17 12.57 1.55
CA PHE A 87 -5.56 12.72 2.96
C PHE A 87 -4.46 12.29 3.95
N SER A 88 -3.69 11.25 3.64
CA SER A 88 -2.53 10.81 4.39
C SER A 88 -1.38 10.39 3.45
N PRO A 89 -0.60 11.37 2.94
CA PRO A 89 0.50 11.10 2.03
C PRO A 89 1.56 10.16 2.63
N ILE A 90 1.84 10.34 3.92
CA ILE A 90 2.78 9.49 4.67
C ILE A 90 2.27 8.05 4.74
N GLY A 91 0.97 7.86 5.00
CA GLY A 91 0.39 6.52 5.07
C GLY A 91 0.50 5.77 3.76
N THR A 92 0.21 6.43 2.64
CA THR A 92 0.35 5.83 1.31
C THR A 92 1.81 5.52 0.97
N ALA A 93 2.75 6.43 1.29
CA ALA A 93 4.17 6.18 1.06
C ALA A 93 4.71 4.99 1.88
N VAL A 94 4.37 4.92 3.17
CA VAL A 94 4.76 3.82 4.06
C VAL A 94 4.19 2.49 3.56
N ALA A 95 2.93 2.48 3.13
CA ALA A 95 2.32 1.26 2.57
C ALA A 95 3.04 0.78 1.30
N GLY A 96 3.40 1.70 0.41
CA GLY A 96 4.20 1.39 -0.79
C GLY A 96 5.59 0.84 -0.48
N LEU A 97 6.24 1.37 0.56
CA LEU A 97 7.54 0.87 1.02
C LEU A 97 7.43 -0.54 1.61
N VAL A 98 6.52 -0.74 2.56
CA VAL A 98 6.40 -1.99 3.33
C VAL A 98 5.91 -3.14 2.47
N TRP A 99 4.92 -2.91 1.61
CA TRP A 99 4.27 -3.98 0.85
C TRP A 99 4.69 -4.08 -0.61
N GLY A 100 5.42 -3.10 -1.14
CA GLY A 100 5.86 -3.09 -2.53
C GLY A 100 7.38 -3.05 -2.69
N ILE A 101 8.00 -1.95 -2.28
CA ILE A 101 9.43 -1.71 -2.55
C ILE A 101 10.32 -2.67 -1.77
N LEU A 102 10.13 -2.78 -0.45
CA LEU A 102 10.92 -3.68 0.39
C LEU A 102 10.83 -5.15 -0.07
N PRO A 103 9.66 -5.77 -0.22
CA PRO A 103 9.57 -7.15 -0.67
C PRO A 103 10.12 -7.33 -2.10
N GLY A 104 9.93 -6.34 -2.97
CA GLY A 104 10.49 -6.36 -4.32
C GLY A 104 12.02 -6.32 -4.34
N ILE A 105 12.65 -5.45 -3.55
CA ILE A 105 14.11 -5.37 -3.43
C ILE A 105 14.65 -6.64 -2.77
N LEU A 106 14.02 -7.11 -1.69
CA LEU A 106 14.42 -8.33 -1.00
C LEU A 106 14.41 -9.52 -1.95
N HIS A 107 13.41 -9.64 -2.82
CA HIS A 107 13.38 -10.70 -3.82
C HIS A 107 14.53 -10.61 -4.84
N LEU A 108 14.89 -9.39 -5.28
CA LEU A 108 16.00 -9.21 -6.22
C LEU A 108 17.36 -9.58 -5.60
N LEU A 109 17.53 -9.35 -4.30
CA LEU A 109 18.79 -9.61 -3.59
C LEU A 109 18.87 -11.04 -3.02
N PHE A 110 17.73 -11.56 -2.57
CA PHE A 110 17.59 -12.80 -1.78
C PHE A 110 16.33 -13.56 -2.24
N PRO A 111 16.33 -14.10 -3.48
CA PRO A 111 15.13 -14.70 -4.07
C PRO A 111 14.66 -15.93 -3.30
N ASP A 112 15.57 -16.83 -2.92
CA ASP A 112 15.27 -18.08 -2.22
C ASP A 112 14.73 -17.82 -0.80
N GLU A 113 15.35 -16.88 -0.08
CA GLU A 113 14.92 -16.47 1.25
C GLU A 113 13.55 -15.79 1.21
N THR A 114 13.29 -14.99 0.18
CA THR A 114 11.99 -14.35 0.01
C THR A 114 10.89 -15.38 -0.26
N PHE A 115 11.17 -16.40 -1.08
CA PHE A 115 10.22 -17.49 -1.30
C PHE A 115 10.02 -18.35 -0.05
N ALA A 116 11.08 -18.63 0.71
CA ALA A 116 10.97 -19.30 1.99
C ALA A 116 10.15 -18.49 2.99
N LEU A 117 10.32 -17.16 3.03
CA LEU A 117 9.53 -16.27 3.89
C LEU A 117 8.04 -16.37 3.55
N ILE A 118 7.68 -16.32 2.26
CA ILE A 118 6.30 -16.46 1.79
C ILE A 118 5.74 -17.85 2.11
N ALA A 119 6.54 -18.91 1.92
CA ALA A 119 6.14 -20.29 2.20
C ALA A 119 5.90 -20.54 3.70
N ASN A 120 6.65 -19.85 4.57
CA ASN A 120 6.51 -19.94 6.02
C ASN A 120 5.30 -19.19 6.59
N LEU A 121 4.53 -18.46 5.76
CA LEU A 121 3.29 -17.81 6.20
C LEU A 121 2.18 -18.86 6.34
N THR A 122 2.03 -19.41 7.55
CA THR A 122 1.10 -20.51 7.87
C THR A 122 -0.38 -20.16 7.73
N PHE A 123 -0.71 -18.86 7.65
CA PHE A 123 -2.08 -18.38 7.46
C PHE A 123 -2.48 -18.26 5.98
N LEU A 124 -1.54 -18.46 5.04
CA LEU A 124 -1.82 -18.46 3.60
C LEU A 124 -2.02 -19.88 3.10
N ASN A 125 -2.99 -20.07 2.21
CA ASN A 125 -3.13 -21.32 1.47
C ASN A 125 -2.04 -21.42 0.37
N SER A 126 -1.82 -22.62 -0.14
CA SER A 126 -0.82 -22.88 -1.19
C SER A 126 -1.05 -22.06 -2.46
N GLU A 127 -2.31 -21.87 -2.85
CA GLU A 127 -2.70 -21.05 -4.01
C GLU A 127 -2.24 -19.59 -3.86
N MET A 128 -2.49 -18.98 -2.70
CA MET A 128 -2.07 -17.60 -2.43
C MET A 128 -0.54 -17.49 -2.34
N GLN A 129 0.14 -18.49 -1.79
CA GLN A 129 1.60 -18.51 -1.78
C GLN A 129 2.17 -18.48 -3.21
N VAL A 130 1.64 -19.31 -4.11
CA VAL A 130 2.02 -19.32 -5.54
C VAL A 130 1.68 -17.99 -6.21
N ALA A 131 0.51 -17.41 -5.92
CA ALA A 131 0.11 -16.12 -6.45
C ALA A 131 1.06 -14.99 -6.02
N LEU A 132 1.46 -14.96 -4.74
CA LEU A 132 2.42 -14.00 -4.22
C LEU A 132 3.83 -14.23 -4.76
N HIS A 133 4.28 -15.47 -4.93
CA HIS A 133 5.54 -15.77 -5.62
C HIS A 133 5.52 -15.19 -7.02
N ALA A 134 4.45 -15.41 -7.79
CA ALA A 134 4.30 -14.84 -9.13
C ALA A 134 4.27 -13.31 -9.10
N TRP A 135 3.54 -12.71 -8.16
CA TRP A 135 3.43 -11.25 -8.00
C TRP A 135 4.80 -10.58 -7.84
N VAL A 136 5.64 -11.15 -6.97
CA VAL A 136 6.97 -10.62 -6.70
C VAL A 136 7.94 -10.94 -7.85
N THR A 137 7.87 -12.15 -8.41
CA THR A 137 8.69 -12.58 -9.56
C THR A 137 8.46 -11.69 -10.80
N TYR A 138 7.22 -11.27 -11.04
CA TYR A 138 6.86 -10.38 -12.15
C TYR A 138 7.13 -8.90 -11.88
N GLY A 139 7.68 -8.56 -10.71
CA GLY A 139 8.00 -7.19 -10.35
C GLY A 139 6.79 -6.32 -10.02
N PHE A 140 5.58 -6.88 -9.91
CA PHE A 140 4.38 -6.12 -9.54
C PHE A 140 4.50 -5.50 -8.15
N ALA A 141 5.25 -6.14 -7.23
CA ALA A 141 5.61 -5.57 -5.94
C ALA A 141 6.34 -4.22 -6.09
N LEU A 142 7.36 -4.14 -6.94
CA LEU A 142 8.09 -2.89 -7.19
C LEU A 142 7.21 -1.85 -7.89
N VAL A 143 6.50 -2.25 -8.95
CA VAL A 143 5.63 -1.34 -9.71
C VAL A 143 4.58 -0.70 -8.81
N SER A 144 3.83 -1.51 -8.06
CA SER A 144 2.82 -1.01 -7.13
C SER A 144 3.44 -0.20 -5.98
N GLY A 145 4.58 -0.64 -5.45
CA GLY A 145 5.31 0.06 -4.39
C GLY A 145 5.77 1.46 -4.80
N PHE A 146 6.36 1.60 -5.99
CA PHE A 146 6.77 2.91 -6.52
C PHE A 146 5.58 3.78 -6.90
N MET A 147 4.48 3.22 -7.40
CA MET A 147 3.25 3.97 -7.64
C MET A 147 2.68 4.57 -6.33
N LEU A 148 2.61 3.77 -5.27
CA LEU A 148 2.16 4.22 -3.95
C LEU A 148 3.13 5.26 -3.35
N LEU A 149 4.43 5.02 -3.43
CA LEU A 149 5.43 5.97 -2.97
C LEU A 149 5.33 7.30 -3.72
N GLY A 150 5.22 7.25 -5.05
CA GLY A 150 5.02 8.44 -5.89
C GLY A 150 3.76 9.20 -5.53
N ALA A 151 2.64 8.51 -5.30
CA ALA A 151 1.40 9.13 -4.83
C ALA A 151 1.58 9.83 -3.48
N GLY A 152 2.27 9.20 -2.52
CA GLY A 152 2.59 9.80 -1.23
C GLY A 152 3.51 11.03 -1.34
N ILE A 153 4.50 11.00 -2.23
CA ILE A 153 5.38 12.15 -2.49
C ILE A 153 4.56 13.31 -3.06
N VAL A 154 3.78 13.07 -4.12
CA VAL A 154 2.93 14.10 -4.75
C VAL A 154 1.90 14.66 -3.75
N GLY A 155 1.29 13.81 -2.94
CA GLY A 155 0.36 14.22 -1.88
C GLY A 155 1.04 15.11 -0.83
N THR A 156 2.31 14.84 -0.51
CA THR A 156 3.08 15.68 0.42
C THR A 156 3.42 17.03 -0.20
N LEU A 157 3.84 17.04 -1.47
CA LEU A 157 4.19 18.26 -2.19
C LEU A 157 2.99 19.20 -2.38
N ARG A 158 1.79 18.66 -2.65
CA ARG A 158 0.55 19.47 -2.79
C ARG A 158 0.12 20.20 -1.51
N ARG A 159 0.64 19.81 -0.35
CA ARG A 159 0.30 20.41 0.95
C ARG A 159 1.28 21.50 1.41
N ARG A 160 2.40 21.65 0.70
CA ARG A 160 3.37 22.72 0.93
C ARG A 160 3.04 23.90 0.03
#